data_AF-A0A968HZH6-F1
#
_entry.id   AF-A0A968HZH6-F1
#
_cell.length_a   1.000
_cell.length_b   1.000
_cell.length_c   1.000
_cell.angle_alpha   90.00
_cell.angle_beta   90.00
_cell.angle_gamma   90.00
#
_symmetry.space_group_name_H-M   'P 1'
#
loop_
_entity.id
_entity.type
_entity.pdbx_description
1 polymer ?
#
loop_
_entity_poly.entity_id
_entity_poly.type
_entity_poly.pdbx_seq_one_letter_code
_entity_poly.pdbx_strand_id
1 'polypeptide(L)' 'MLTSLLAEALAVTYDNLNMTATILDCAEEASEDLSLEARQRLSLVHAGLALALQGMECEELQEIIRQSELFCESDFVA' A
#
# COMPACT_ATOMS: atom_id res chain seq x y z
N MET A 1 11.24 12.04 -15.83
CA MET A 1 12.17 11.02 -15.29
C MET A 1 12.12 10.92 -13.77
N LEU A 2 12.35 11.98 -12.98
CA LEU A 2 12.20 11.87 -11.52
C LEU A 2 10.73 11.71 -11.08
N THR A 3 9.81 12.45 -11.70
CA THR A 3 8.37 12.34 -11.40
C THR A 3 7.78 11.00 -11.79
N SER A 4 8.25 10.39 -12.89
CA SER A 4 7.81 9.06 -13.31
C SER A 4 8.29 7.97 -12.35
N LEU A 5 9.54 8.06 -11.87
CA LEU A 5 10.05 7.16 -10.82
C LEU A 5 9.28 7.31 -9.50
N LEU A 6 8.95 8.56 -9.11
CA LEU A 6 8.14 8.80 -7.92
C LEU A 6 6.72 8.22 -8.08
N ALA A 7 6.08 8.42 -9.23
CA ALA A 7 4.78 7.88 -9.54
C ALA A 7 4.76 6.35 -9.44
N GLU A 8 5.73 5.68 -10.06
CA GLU A 8 5.86 4.23 -10.01
C GLU A 8 6.13 3.72 -8.58
N ALA A 9 7.04 4.37 -7.85
CA ALA A 9 7.32 3.99 -6.46
C ALA A 9 6.09 4.15 -5.56
N LEU A 10 5.31 5.22 -5.73
CA LEU A 10 4.09 5.46 -4.97
C LEU A 10 2.99 4.46 -5.35
N ALA A 11 2.82 4.14 -6.63
CA ALA A 11 1.85 3.15 -7.10
C ALA A 11 2.16 1.76 -6.52
N VAL A 12 3.41 1.28 -6.67
CA VAL A 12 3.85 0.00 -6.10
C VAL A 12 3.69 -0.04 -4.58
N THR A 13 4.00 1.08 -3.91
CA THR A 13 3.81 1.17 -2.45
C THR A 13 2.33 1.07 -2.10
N TYR A 14 1.46 1.81 -2.78
CA TYR A 14 0.02 1.82 -2.52
C TYR A 14 -0.62 0.46 -2.76
N ASP A 15 -0.27 -0.21 -3.85
CA ASP A 15 -0.73 -1.56 -4.18
C ASP A 15 -0.30 -2.57 -3.11
N ASN A 16 0.96 -2.51 -2.66
CA ASN A 16 1.45 -3.39 -1.61
C ASN A 16 0.75 -3.15 -0.26
N LEU A 17 0.42 -1.90 0.08
CA LEU A 17 -0.34 -1.59 1.29
C LEU A 17 -1.76 -2.16 1.20
N ASN A 18 -2.47 -1.96 0.08
CA ASN A 18 -3.81 -2.51 -0.13
C ASN A 18 -3.83 -4.05 -0.14
N MET A 19 -2.84 -4.67 -0.79
CA MET A 19 -2.68 -6.11 -0.79
C MET A 19 -2.42 -6.64 0.62
N THR A 20 -1.54 -5.99 1.38
CA THR A 20 -1.25 -6.36 2.77
C THR A 20 -2.49 -6.26 3.64
N ALA A 21 -3.30 -5.20 3.47
CA ALA A 21 -4.54 -5.03 4.23
C ALA A 21 -5.51 -6.18 3.95
N THR A 22 -5.72 -6.50 2.67
CA THR A 22 -6.57 -7.62 2.26
C THR A 22 -6.10 -8.96 2.82
N ILE A 23 -4.79 -9.23 2.76
CA ILE A 23 -4.21 -10.47 3.30
C ILE A 23 -4.42 -10.58 4.81
N LEU A 24 -4.18 -9.49 5.54
CA LEU A 24 -4.34 -9.48 6.99
C LEU A 24 -5.81 -9.63 7.41
N ASP A 25 -6.74 -8.99 6.69
CA ASP A 25 -8.18 -9.15 6.93
C ASP A 25 -8.62 -10.60 6.69
N CYS A 26 -8.11 -11.25 5.64
CA CYS A 26 -8.37 -12.68 5.39
C CYS A 26 -7.74 -13.61 6.44
N ALA A 27 -6.67 -13.17 7.09
CA ALA A 27 -5.93 -13.95 8.08
C ALA A 27 -6.34 -13.64 9.54
N GLU A 28 -7.35 -12.79 9.76
CA GLU A 28 -7.77 -12.36 11.10
C GLU A 28 -8.13 -13.55 12.00
N GLU A 29 -8.81 -14.55 11.46
CA GLU A 29 -9.18 -15.78 12.20
C GLU A 29 -7.95 -16.55 12.69
N ALA A 30 -6.86 -16.57 11.92
CA ALA A 30 -5.61 -17.23 12.33
C ALA A 30 -4.90 -16.50 13.48
N SER A 31 -5.30 -15.26 13.79
CA SER A 31 -4.73 -14.51 14.91
C SER A 31 -5.20 -15.05 16.28
N GLU A 32 -6.29 -15.82 16.34
CA GLU A 32 -6.83 -16.38 17.59
C GLU A 32 -5.86 -17.38 18.25
N ASP A 33 -5.08 -18.10 17.44
CA ASP A 33 -4.08 -19.08 17.90
C ASP A 33 -2.79 -18.43 18.42
N LEU A 34 -2.63 -17.11 18.28
CA LEU A 34 -1.43 -16.39 18.70
C LEU A 34 -1.44 -16.08 20.21
N SER A 35 -0.22 -15.95 20.77
CA SER A 35 -0.06 -15.44 22.12
C SER A 35 -0.63 -14.02 22.26
N LEU A 36 -0.97 -13.60 23.48
CA LEU A 36 -1.48 -12.24 23.72
C LEU A 36 -0.49 -11.17 23.24
N GLU A 37 0.80 -11.36 23.48
CA GLU A 37 1.84 -10.44 23.02
C GLU A 37 1.87 -10.36 21.49
N ALA A 38 1.82 -11.50 20.79
CA ALA A 38 1.81 -11.53 19.33
C ALA A 38 0.57 -10.83 18.75
N ARG A 39 -0.60 -11.02 19.34
CA ARG A 39 -1.83 -10.30 18.94
C ARG A 39 -1.70 -8.79 19.14
N GLN A 40 -1.15 -8.34 20.27
CA GLN A 40 -0.91 -6.91 20.50
C GLN A 40 0.05 -6.32 19.47
N ARG A 41 1.13 -7.03 19.11
CA ARG A 41 2.04 -6.61 18.05
C ARG A 41 1.34 -6.56 16.69
N LEU A 42 0.51 -7.55 16.39
CA LEU A 42 -0.30 -7.58 15.17
C LEU A 42 -1.27 -6.38 15.11
N SER A 43 -1.96 -6.05 16.21
CA SER A 43 -2.82 -4.86 16.26
C SER A 43 -2.05 -3.56 15.98
N LEU A 44 -0.80 -3.45 16.44
CA LEU A 44 0.06 -2.31 16.10
C LEU A 44 0.39 -2.26 14.60
N VAL A 45 0.62 -3.42 13.97
CA VAL A 45 0.83 -3.52 12.51
C VAL A 45 -0.42 -3.07 11.76
N HIS A 46 -1.62 -3.53 12.15
CA HIS A 46 -2.88 -3.09 11.53
C HIS A 46 -3.07 -1.57 11.67
N ALA A 47 -2.83 -1.01 12.86
CA ALA A 47 -2.94 0.42 13.07
C ALA A 47 -1.95 1.21 12.20
N GLY A 48 -0.70 0.75 12.10
CA GLY A 48 0.30 1.35 11.22
C GLY A 48 -0.08 1.29 9.75
N LEU A 49 -0.63 0.16 9.30
CA LEU A 49 -1.11 -0.04 7.94
C LEU A 49 -2.28 0.89 7.60
N ALA A 50 -3.26 1.01 8.50
CA ALA A 50 -4.39 1.92 8.33
C ALA A 50 -3.93 3.38 8.21
N LEU A 51 -2.98 3.80 9.05
CA LEU A 51 -2.39 5.15 8.98
C LEU A 51 -1.61 5.37 7.68
N ALA A 52 -0.87 4.35 7.22
CA ALA A 52 -0.15 4.43 5.95
C ALA A 52 -1.13 4.60 4.79
N LEU A 53 -2.19 3.79 4.71
CA LEU A 53 -3.23 3.90 3.69
C LEU A 53 -3.91 5.28 3.72
N GLN A 54 -4.29 5.75 4.90
CA GLN A 54 -4.88 7.09 5.06
C GLN A 54 -3.92 8.20 4.59
N GLY A 55 -2.62 8.06 4.85
CA GLY A 55 -1.61 9.00 4.34
C GLY A 55 -1.51 9.02 2.81
N MET A 56 -1.80 7.89 2.17
CA MET A 56 -1.79 7.76 0.71
C MET A 56 -3.04 8.35 0.05
N GLU A 57 -4.16 8.53 0.77
CA GLU A 57 -5.40 9.14 0.26
C GLU A 57 -5.27 10.66 -0.04
N CYS A 58 -4.13 11.26 0.26
CA CYS A 58 -3.83 12.64 -0.13
C CYS A 58 -4.02 12.85 -1.64
N GLU A 59 -4.83 13.85 -2.03
CA GLU A 59 -5.19 14.12 -3.43
C GLU A 59 -3.97 14.30 -4.35
N GLU A 60 -2.94 15.00 -3.87
CA GLU A 60 -1.70 15.19 -4.63
C GLU A 60 -0.97 13.87 -4.87
N LEU A 61 -0.92 12.99 -3.88
CA LEU A 61 -0.29 11.67 -4.02
C LEU A 61 -1.12 10.75 -4.93
N GLN A 62 -2.45 10.79 -4.81
CA GLN A 62 -3.35 10.01 -5.66
C GLN A 62 -3.24 10.42 -7.13
N GLU A 63 -3.13 11.72 -7.43
CA GLU A 63 -2.91 12.17 -8.80
C GLU A 63 -1.56 11.72 -9.35
N ILE A 64 -0.50 11.76 -8.53
CA ILE A 64 0.83 11.25 -8.94
C ILE A 64 0.78 9.73 -9.18
N ILE A 65 0.10 8.96 -8.33
CA ILE A 65 -0.09 7.52 -8.52
C ILE A 65 -0.81 7.24 -9.84
N ARG A 66 -1.88 7.96 -10.14
CA ARG A 66 -2.65 7.79 -11.38
C ARG A 66 -1.81 8.08 -12.62
N GLN A 67 -0.83 8.96 -12.53
CA GLN A 67 0.10 9.22 -13.62
C GLN A 67 1.05 8.07 -13.91
N SER A 68 1.24 7.11 -12.99
CA SER A 68 2.08 5.93 -13.23
C SER A 68 1.61 5.10 -14.43
N GLU A 69 0.29 4.97 -14.61
CA GLU A 69 -0.33 4.27 -15.74
C GLU A 69 0.03 4.91 -17.09
N LEU A 70 0.13 6.25 -17.12
CA LEU A 70 0.46 7.01 -18.32
C LEU A 70 1.94 6.84 -18.73
N PHE A 71 2.83 6.64 -17.75
CA PHE A 71 4.26 6.44 -18.04
C PHE A 71 4.53 5.02 -18.56
N CYS A 72 3.83 4.00 -18.06
CA CYS A 72 3.98 2.62 -18.55
C CYS A 72 3.56 2.43 -20.02
N GLU A 73 2.63 3.24 -20.54
CA GLU A 73 2.24 3.19 -21.97
C GLU A 73 3.26 3.86 -22.90
N SER A 74 4.06 4.81 -22.39
CA SER A 74 4.96 5.63 -23.21
C SER A 74 6.28 4.95 -23.61
N ASP A 75 6.63 3.82 -22.99
CA ASP A 75 7.86 3.07 -23.29
C ASP A 75 7.71 2.08 -24.48
N PHE A 76 6.52 1.95 -25.08
CA PHE A 76 6.27 1.07 -26.24
C PHE A 76 6.33 1.75 -27.61
N VAL A 77 6.70 3.04 -27.68
CA VAL A 77 6.86 3.77 -28.95
C VAL A 77 8.29 4.30 -29.07
N ALA A 78 9.22 3.43 -29.47
CA ALA A 78 10.54 3.78 -29.99
C ALA A 78 10.94 2.82 -31.11
#